data_AF-A0A933CR10-F1
#
_entry.id   AF-A0A933CR10-F1
#
_cell.length_a   1.000
_cell.length_b   1.000
_cell.length_c   1.000
_cell.angle_alpha   90.00
_cell.angle_beta   90.00
_cell.angle_gamma   90.00
#
_symmetry.space_group_name_H-M   'P 1'
#
loop_
_entity.id
_entity.type
_entity.pdbx_description
1 polymer ?
#
loop_
_entity_poly.entity_id
_entity_poly.type
_entity_poly.pdbx_seq_one_letter_code
_entity_poly.pdbx_strand_id
1 'polypeptide(L)'
;MASRAEAVPGQPRYARRTLVVNWGFQLRALIPLLVLVGIFMVLALGVVFFPVHRAAANEPDWGIRAILRAQLASIHVQLWPLLGVATLFSIYLSWRRSLRVAGPLYRLHRTLNDMIEGDYKVIQFREGDEFRVFEDDIAQLGQKMKLISTRNRDILVVVHNQVKRLSDRLAGGDVIARADLEEAVQAMRTQLEKAPELGLGTPAAPKKK
;
A
#
# COMPACT_ATOMS: atom_id res chain seq x y z
N MET A 1 11.85 -41.05 35.78
CA MET A 1 10.75 -41.24 34.81
C MET A 1 9.97 -39.93 34.72
N ALA A 2 10.26 -39.09 33.73
CA ALA A 2 9.52 -37.87 33.47
C ALA A 2 9.03 -37.92 32.02
N SER A 3 7.72 -38.01 31.87
CA SER A 3 7.02 -38.20 30.60
C SER A 3 7.25 -37.00 29.69
N ARG A 4 7.90 -37.23 28.55
CA ARG A 4 7.97 -36.27 27.43
C ARG A 4 6.59 -36.28 26.77
N ALA A 5 5.81 -35.23 26.99
CA ALA A 5 4.58 -35.03 26.25
C ALA A 5 4.94 -34.83 24.76
N GLU A 6 4.71 -35.88 23.97
CA GLU A 6 4.81 -35.83 22.51
C GLU A 6 3.78 -34.84 21.98
N ALA A 7 4.25 -33.85 21.20
CA ALA A 7 3.38 -32.90 20.54
C ALA A 7 2.58 -33.62 19.45
N VAL A 8 1.26 -33.67 19.62
CA VAL A 8 0.33 -34.28 18.66
C VAL A 8 0.43 -33.58 17.29
N PRO A 9 0.79 -34.28 16.21
CA PRO A 9 0.82 -33.72 14.87
C PRO A 9 -0.62 -33.59 14.36
N GLY A 10 -1.06 -32.35 14.08
CA GLY A 10 -2.38 -32.11 13.49
C GLY A 10 -3.19 -30.97 14.10
N GLN A 11 -2.72 -30.31 15.16
CA GLN A 11 -3.41 -29.10 15.60
C GLN A 11 -3.16 -27.97 14.60
N PRO A 12 -4.22 -27.32 14.06
CA PRO A 12 -4.05 -26.13 13.25
C PRO A 12 -3.39 -25.07 14.14
N ARG A 13 -2.13 -24.74 13.82
CA ARG A 13 -1.46 -23.57 14.41
C ARG A 13 -2.35 -22.37 14.13
N TYR A 14 -3.03 -21.86 15.15
CA TYR A 14 -3.71 -20.59 15.10
C TYR A 14 -2.66 -19.53 14.79
N ALA A 15 -2.47 -19.24 13.51
CA ALA A 15 -1.69 -18.10 13.06
C ALA A 15 -2.34 -16.89 13.72
N ARG A 16 -1.62 -16.28 14.67
CA ARG A 16 -2.09 -15.11 15.41
C ARG A 16 -2.41 -14.03 14.38
N ARG A 17 -3.70 -13.89 14.06
CA ARG A 17 -4.21 -12.82 13.21
C ARG A 17 -4.02 -11.53 14.00
N THR A 18 -2.93 -10.83 13.74
CA THR A 18 -2.71 -9.50 14.28
C THR A 18 -3.80 -8.61 13.69
N LEU A 19 -4.83 -8.35 14.50
CA LEU A 19 -6.08 -7.69 14.12
C LEU A 19 -5.89 -6.20 13.79
N VAL A 20 -4.68 -5.66 13.99
CA VAL A 20 -4.32 -4.26 13.81
C VAL A 20 -2.94 -4.25 13.15
N VAL A 21 -2.89 -4.09 11.83
CA VAL A 21 -1.62 -4.08 11.06
C VAL A 21 -1.05 -2.66 10.99
N ASN A 22 -1.87 -1.61 11.00
CA ASN A 22 -1.39 -0.23 10.95
C ASN A 22 -2.34 0.78 11.61
N TRP A 23 -2.05 1.14 12.86
CA TRP A 23 -2.77 2.17 13.64
C TRP A 23 -2.77 3.54 12.94
N GLY A 24 -1.67 3.90 12.29
CA GLY A 24 -1.54 5.18 11.57
C GLY A 24 -2.48 5.30 10.35
N PHE A 25 -2.72 4.20 9.64
CA PHE A 25 -3.66 4.19 8.50
C PHE A 25 -5.11 4.26 8.97
N GLN A 26 -5.43 3.54 10.05
CA GLN A 26 -6.76 3.56 10.67
C GLN A 26 -7.10 4.93 11.25
N LEU A 27 -6.15 5.60 11.91
CA LEU A 27 -6.34 6.97 12.39
C LEU A 27 -6.56 7.97 11.24
N ARG A 28 -5.79 7.89 10.15
CA ARG A 28 -5.98 8.76 8.98
C ARG A 28 -7.36 8.59 8.34
N ALA A 29 -7.91 7.37 8.33
CA ALA A 29 -9.27 7.12 7.85
C ALA A 29 -10.35 7.63 8.82
N LEU A 30 -10.06 7.67 10.13
CA LEU A 30 -11.01 8.08 11.16
C LEU A 30 -11.10 9.61 11.33
N ILE A 31 -10.00 10.34 11.12
CA ILE A 31 -9.93 11.81 11.23
C ILE A 31 -11.02 12.53 10.40
N PRO A 32 -11.17 12.29 9.08
CA PRO A 32 -12.18 13.01 8.31
C PRO A 32 -13.61 12.70 8.77
N LEU A 33 -13.86 11.48 9.26
CA LEU A 33 -15.14 11.10 9.84
C LEU A 33 -15.42 11.87 11.14
N LEU A 34 -14.43 11.97 12.03
CA LEU A 34 -14.54 12.74 13.26
C LEU A 34 -14.74 14.24 12.99
N VAL A 35 -14.02 14.79 12.00
CA VAL A 35 -14.19 16.18 11.57
C VAL A 35 -15.60 16.40 11.02
N LEU A 36 -16.11 15.50 10.17
CA LEU A 36 -17.46 15.59 9.63
C LEU A 36 -18.53 15.52 10.73
N VAL A 37 -18.38 14.59 11.68
CA VAL A 37 -19.28 14.47 12.84
C VAL A 37 -19.22 15.74 13.69
N GLY A 38 -18.02 16.29 13.92
CA GLY A 38 -17.84 17.55 14.64
C GLY A 38 -18.53 18.73 13.96
N ILE A 39 -18.33 18.89 12.64
CA ILE A 39 -18.99 19.92 11.84
C ILE A 39 -20.51 19.75 11.89
N PHE A 40 -21.01 18.52 11.73
CA PHE A 40 -22.43 18.22 11.82
C PHE A 40 -23.00 18.58 13.19
N MET A 41 -22.27 18.29 14.27
CA MET A 41 -22.63 18.66 15.63
C MET A 41 -22.75 20.18 15.79
N VAL A 42 -21.75 20.93 15.32
CA VAL A 42 -21.75 22.40 15.39
C VAL A 42 -22.91 22.98 14.58
N LEU A 43 -23.18 22.45 13.38
CA LEU A 43 -24.32 22.87 12.56
C LEU A 43 -25.66 22.54 13.22
N ALA A 44 -25.84 21.32 13.72
CA ALA A 44 -27.07 20.92 14.38
C ALA A 44 -27.33 21.77 15.63
N LEU A 45 -26.32 21.92 16.49
CA LEU A 45 -26.44 22.72 17.72
C LEU A 45 -26.63 24.21 17.43
N GLY A 46 -25.82 24.77 16.53
CA GLY A 46 -25.78 26.22 16.27
C GLY A 46 -26.87 26.73 15.33
N VAL A 47 -27.26 25.95 14.32
CA VAL A 47 -28.25 26.38 13.31
C VAL A 47 -29.65 25.89 13.64
N VAL A 48 -29.79 24.68 14.16
CA VAL A 48 -31.12 24.10 14.42
C VAL A 48 -31.53 24.31 15.87
N PHE A 49 -30.71 23.90 16.83
CA PHE A 49 -31.11 23.91 18.23
C PHE A 49 -31.02 25.28 18.89
N PHE A 50 -30.00 26.08 18.57
CA PHE A 50 -29.83 27.42 19.16
C PHE A 50 -31.01 28.37 18.91
N PRO A 51 -31.51 28.59 17.67
CA PRO A 51 -32.65 29.48 17.46
C PRO A 51 -33.93 28.92 18.08
N VAL A 52 -34.13 27.60 18.06
CA VAL A 52 -35.31 26.96 18.64
C VAL A 52 -35.31 27.09 20.18
N HIS A 53 -34.16 26.91 20.83
CA HIS A 53 -34.02 27.16 22.27
C HIS A 53 -34.25 28.62 22.63
N ARG A 54 -33.73 29.56 21.82
CA ARG A 54 -33.94 30.99 22.02
C ARG A 54 -35.40 31.38 21.86
N ALA A 55 -36.08 30.87 20.83
CA ALA A 55 -37.50 31.09 20.60
C ALA A 55 -38.34 30.55 21.78
N ALA A 56 -38.08 29.30 22.20
CA ALA A 56 -38.75 28.69 23.33
C ALA A 56 -38.49 29.42 24.67
N ALA A 57 -37.33 30.07 24.84
CA ALA A 57 -37.02 30.84 26.04
C ALA A 57 -37.72 32.21 26.09
N ASN A 58 -37.95 32.82 24.93
CA ASN A 58 -38.55 34.15 24.80
C ASN A 58 -40.09 34.14 24.75
N GLU A 59 -40.73 32.96 24.74
CA GLU A 59 -42.18 32.83 24.66
C GLU A 59 -42.86 33.42 25.93
N PRO A 60 -43.76 34.41 25.81
CA PRO A 60 -44.34 35.10 26.98
C PRO A 60 -45.26 34.22 27.81
N ASP A 61 -45.96 33.28 27.17
CA ASP A 61 -46.89 32.38 27.84
C ASP A 61 -46.17 31.20 28.50
N TRP A 62 -46.41 31.02 29.79
CA TRP A 62 -45.82 29.97 30.61
C TRP A 62 -46.29 28.57 30.19
N GLY A 63 -47.54 28.44 29.74
CA GLY A 63 -48.12 27.16 29.32
C GLY A 63 -47.48 26.64 28.04
N ILE A 64 -47.41 27.50 27.02
CA ILE A 64 -46.77 27.21 25.73
C ILE A 64 -45.27 26.95 25.93
N ARG A 65 -44.59 27.75 26.76
CA ARG A 65 -43.17 27.56 27.10
C ARG A 65 -42.88 26.18 27.69
N ALA A 66 -43.74 25.68 28.58
CA ALA A 66 -43.57 24.36 29.18
C ALA A 66 -43.72 23.23 28.14
N ILE A 67 -44.70 23.36 27.25
CA ILE A 67 -44.94 22.39 26.17
C ILE A 67 -43.77 22.36 25.17
N LEU A 68 -43.27 23.52 24.74
CA LEU A 68 -42.12 23.61 23.84
C LEU A 68 -40.87 22.99 24.46
N ARG A 69 -40.61 23.24 25.75
CA ARG A 69 -39.47 22.62 26.46
C ARG A 69 -39.61 21.11 26.56
N ALA A 70 -40.80 20.60 26.85
CA ALA A 70 -41.07 19.16 26.91
C ALA A 70 -40.88 18.49 25.54
N GLN A 71 -41.36 19.11 24.46
CA GLN A 71 -41.15 18.63 23.10
C GLN A 71 -39.67 18.65 22.71
N LEU A 72 -38.94 19.74 23.01
CA LEU A 72 -37.50 19.80 22.75
C LEU A 72 -36.74 18.72 23.51
N ALA A 73 -37.07 18.50 24.79
CA ALA A 73 -36.45 17.45 25.59
C ALA A 73 -36.73 16.06 25.01
N SER A 74 -37.95 15.80 24.56
CA SER A 74 -38.32 14.54 23.90
C SER A 74 -37.50 14.30 22.62
N ILE A 75 -37.36 15.33 21.78
CA ILE A 75 -36.53 15.26 20.57
C ILE A 75 -35.07 14.99 20.92
N HIS A 76 -34.52 15.65 21.93
CA HIS A 76 -33.14 15.43 22.36
C HIS A 76 -32.92 13.99 22.86
N VAL A 77 -33.83 13.47 23.69
CA VAL A 77 -33.74 12.11 24.24
C VAL A 77 -33.77 11.05 23.14
N GLN A 78 -34.45 11.29 22.02
CA GLN A 78 -34.47 10.36 20.89
C GLN A 78 -33.31 10.57 19.92
N LEU A 79 -32.96 11.82 19.61
CA LEU A 79 -31.98 12.15 18.59
C LEU A 79 -30.55 11.79 19.01
N TRP A 80 -30.17 12.07 20.25
CA TRP A 80 -28.79 11.89 20.71
C TRP A 80 -28.35 10.42 20.74
N PRO A 81 -29.14 9.47 21.30
CA PRO A 81 -28.81 8.05 21.22
C PRO A 81 -28.76 7.55 19.78
N LEU A 82 -29.69 7.98 18.93
CA LEU A 82 -29.72 7.59 17.52
C LEU A 82 -28.45 8.05 16.79
N LEU A 83 -28.02 9.29 17.02
CA LEU A 83 -26.82 9.87 16.43
C LEU A 83 -25.54 9.19 16.98
N GLY A 84 -25.54 8.85 18.28
CA GLY A 84 -24.48 8.06 18.90
C GLY A 84 -24.35 6.66 18.27
N VAL A 85 -25.47 5.95 18.09
CA VAL A 85 -25.51 4.64 17.43
C VAL A 85 -25.07 4.75 15.96
N ALA A 86 -25.56 5.75 15.23
CA ALA A 86 -25.16 5.99 13.84
C ALA A 86 -23.65 6.29 13.70
N THR A 87 -23.09 7.05 14.66
CA THR A 87 -21.66 7.34 14.71
C THR A 87 -20.85 6.08 15.00
N LEU A 88 -21.24 5.31 16.02
CA LEU A 88 -20.60 4.02 16.33
C LEU A 88 -20.66 3.05 15.16
N PHE A 89 -21.80 2.97 14.47
CA PHE A 89 -21.98 2.14 13.30
C PHE A 89 -21.08 2.60 12.14
N SER A 90 -20.96 3.92 11.93
CA SER A 90 -20.06 4.49 10.92
C SER A 90 -18.59 4.22 11.23
N ILE A 91 -18.18 4.32 12.50
CA ILE A 91 -16.84 3.94 12.97
C ILE A 91 -16.59 2.46 12.70
N TYR A 92 -17.55 1.59 13.04
CA TYR A 92 -17.46 0.15 12.80
C TYR A 92 -17.29 -0.19 11.32
N LEU A 93 -18.08 0.45 10.43
CA LEU A 93 -17.97 0.26 8.99
C LEU A 93 -16.63 0.77 8.43
N SER A 94 -16.19 1.95 8.86
CA SER A 94 -14.89 2.52 8.47
C SER A 94 -13.74 1.63 8.91
N TRP A 95 -13.78 1.15 10.16
CA TRP A 95 -12.82 0.20 10.69
C TRP A 95 -12.79 -1.10 9.87
N ARG A 96 -13.96 -1.67 9.57
CA ARG A 96 -14.07 -2.91 8.78
C ARG A 96 -13.54 -2.74 7.35
N ARG A 97 -13.76 -1.57 6.72
CA ARG A 97 -13.16 -1.26 5.41
C ARG A 97 -11.65 -1.11 5.51
N SER A 98 -11.16 -0.38 6.51
CA SER A 98 -9.72 -0.20 6.73
C SER A 98 -9.00 -1.55 6.91
N LEU A 99 -9.61 -2.51 7.60
CA LEU A 99 -9.07 -3.87 7.72
C LEU A 99 -8.93 -4.60 6.38
N ARG A 100 -9.89 -4.43 5.46
CA ARG A 100 -9.83 -5.04 4.12
C ARG A 100 -8.73 -4.45 3.24
N VAL A 101 -8.32 -3.21 3.51
CA VAL A 101 -7.31 -2.50 2.70
C VAL A 101 -5.91 -2.64 3.30
N ALA A 102 -5.78 -2.56 4.63
CA ALA A 102 -4.48 -2.52 5.30
C ALA A 102 -3.71 -3.85 5.22
N GLY A 103 -4.42 -4.99 5.27
CA GLY A 103 -3.83 -6.32 5.15
C GLY A 103 -3.15 -6.56 3.78
N PRO A 104 -3.88 -6.47 2.66
CA PRO A 104 -3.29 -6.62 1.34
C PRO A 104 -2.24 -5.55 1.02
N LEU A 105 -2.42 -4.30 1.47
CA LEU A 105 -1.42 -3.25 1.28
C LEU A 105 -0.07 -3.58 1.95
N TYR A 106 -0.10 -4.16 3.16
CA TYR A 106 1.13 -4.60 3.82
C TYR A 106 1.80 -5.77 3.08
N ARG A 107 1.01 -6.73 2.59
CA ARG A 107 1.52 -7.84 1.77
C ARG A 107 2.15 -7.33 0.47
N LEU A 108 1.51 -6.36 -0.17
CA LEU A 108 2.04 -5.68 -1.35
C LEU A 108 3.38 -5.01 -1.07
N HIS A 109 3.45 -4.19 -0.03
CA HIS A 109 4.69 -3.50 0.33
C HIS A 109 5.83 -4.48 0.62
N ARG A 110 5.54 -5.56 1.37
CA ARG A 110 6.54 -6.59 1.66
C ARG A 110 7.06 -7.25 0.38
N THR A 111 6.19 -7.65 -0.53
CA THR A 111 6.66 -8.33 -1.74
C THR A 111 7.36 -7.38 -2.70
N LEU A 112 6.99 -6.10 -2.76
CA LEU A 112 7.77 -5.11 -3.49
C LEU A 112 9.20 -5.00 -2.92
N ASN A 113 9.34 -5.03 -1.58
CA ASN A 113 10.66 -5.10 -0.95
C ASN A 113 11.39 -6.40 -1.28
N ASP A 114 10.72 -7.55 -1.21
CA ASP A 114 11.31 -8.85 -1.58
C ASP A 114 11.79 -8.83 -3.06
N MET A 115 11.04 -8.18 -3.96
CA MET A 115 11.44 -7.99 -5.37
C MET A 115 12.66 -7.06 -5.51
N ILE A 116 12.79 -6.02 -4.68
CA ILE A 116 13.98 -5.15 -4.64
C ILE A 116 15.22 -5.96 -4.21
N GLU A 117 15.05 -6.91 -3.29
CA GLU A 117 16.10 -7.83 -2.85
C GLU A 117 16.39 -8.96 -3.86
N GLY A 118 15.60 -9.06 -4.93
CA GLY A 118 15.76 -10.04 -6.02
C GLY A 118 15.00 -11.35 -5.82
N ASP A 119 14.12 -11.44 -4.81
CA ASP A 119 13.23 -12.59 -4.59
C ASP A 119 11.88 -12.36 -5.26
N TYR A 120 11.76 -12.86 -6.49
CA TYR A 120 10.57 -12.70 -7.34
C TYR A 120 9.52 -13.79 -7.03
N LYS A 121 8.80 -13.64 -5.92
CA LYS A 121 7.66 -14.50 -5.54
C LYS A 121 6.34 -13.98 -6.08
N VAL A 122 5.47 -14.89 -6.53
CA VAL A 122 4.10 -14.58 -6.94
C VAL A 122 3.22 -14.42 -5.70
N ILE A 123 2.54 -13.29 -5.57
CA ILE A 123 1.58 -13.06 -4.48
C ILE A 123 0.21 -13.55 -4.93
N GLN A 124 -0.51 -14.21 -4.03
CA GLN A 124 -1.95 -14.41 -4.13
C GLN A 124 -2.64 -13.66 -2.99
N PHE A 125 -3.43 -12.64 -3.30
CA PHE A 125 -4.33 -11.99 -2.36
C PHE A 125 -5.55 -12.88 -2.11
N ARG A 126 -6.29 -12.60 -1.02
CA ARG A 126 -7.43 -13.42 -0.65
C ARG A 126 -8.64 -13.01 -1.47
N GLU A 127 -9.55 -13.95 -1.70
CA GLU A 127 -10.83 -13.70 -2.35
C GLU A 127 -11.63 -12.64 -1.57
N GLY A 128 -11.84 -11.47 -2.19
CA GLY A 128 -12.53 -10.31 -1.60
C GLY A 128 -11.63 -9.12 -1.24
N ASP A 129 -10.31 -9.20 -1.43
CA ASP A 129 -9.39 -8.07 -1.27
C ASP A 129 -9.46 -7.14 -2.51
N GLU A 130 -9.56 -5.82 -2.29
CA GLU A 130 -9.64 -4.82 -3.37
C GLU A 130 -8.39 -4.81 -4.27
N PHE A 131 -7.26 -5.30 -3.75
CA PHE A 131 -5.98 -5.34 -4.45
C PHE A 131 -5.81 -6.54 -5.40
N ARG A 132 -6.80 -7.42 -5.52
CA ARG A 132 -6.74 -8.56 -6.44
C ARG A 132 -6.53 -8.12 -7.90
N VAL A 133 -6.99 -6.94 -8.27
CA VAL A 133 -6.76 -6.36 -9.61
C VAL A 133 -5.27 -6.18 -9.91
N PHE A 134 -4.44 -5.96 -8.88
CA PHE A 134 -3.00 -5.75 -9.04
C PHE A 134 -2.19 -7.06 -9.04
N GLU A 135 -2.81 -8.23 -8.83
CA GLU A 135 -2.10 -9.52 -8.85
C GLU A 135 -1.37 -9.73 -10.16
N ASP A 136 -2.10 -9.55 -11.26
CA ASP A 136 -1.58 -9.77 -12.60
C ASP A 136 -0.48 -8.76 -12.93
N ASP A 137 -0.66 -7.49 -12.56
CA ASP A 137 0.33 -6.43 -12.77
C ASP A 137 1.63 -6.71 -12.01
N ILE A 138 1.54 -7.13 -10.75
CA ILE A 138 2.70 -7.45 -9.91
C ILE A 138 3.38 -8.72 -10.40
N ALA A 139 2.61 -9.74 -10.80
CA ALA A 139 3.15 -10.96 -11.34
C ALA A 139 3.92 -10.69 -12.65
N GLN A 140 3.35 -9.87 -13.55
CA GLN A 140 4.02 -9.44 -14.77
C GLN A 140 5.27 -8.62 -14.47
N LEU A 141 5.23 -7.71 -13.49
CA LEU A 141 6.38 -6.92 -13.09
C LEU A 141 7.51 -7.81 -12.54
N GLY A 142 7.19 -8.74 -11.65
CA GLY A 142 8.15 -9.69 -11.10
C GLY A 142 8.79 -10.57 -12.18
N GLN A 143 8.00 -11.04 -13.15
CA GLN A 143 8.53 -11.78 -14.30
C GLN A 143 9.45 -10.93 -15.18
N LYS A 144 9.05 -9.70 -15.51
CA LYS A 144 9.88 -8.77 -16.31
C LYS A 144 11.19 -8.45 -15.59
N MET A 145 11.15 -8.18 -14.29
CA MET A 145 12.33 -7.86 -13.51
C MET A 145 13.28 -9.07 -13.40
N LYS A 146 12.73 -10.27 -13.19
CA LYS A 146 13.50 -11.52 -13.23
C LYS A 146 14.18 -11.74 -14.58
N LEU A 147 13.46 -11.53 -15.68
CA LEU A 147 14.02 -11.65 -17.03
C LEU A 147 15.15 -10.64 -17.27
N ILE A 148 14.96 -9.38 -16.87
CA ILE A 148 15.99 -8.34 -16.97
C ILE A 148 17.22 -8.72 -16.14
N SER A 149 17.02 -9.16 -14.90
CA SER A 149 18.11 -9.55 -14.00
C SER A 149 18.92 -10.73 -14.54
N THR A 150 18.26 -11.79 -15.03
CA THR A 150 18.96 -12.95 -15.61
C THR A 150 19.70 -12.56 -16.89
N ARG A 151 19.06 -11.80 -17.79
CA ARG A 151 19.68 -11.37 -19.04
C ARG A 151 20.89 -10.47 -18.80
N ASN A 152 20.83 -9.58 -17.82
CA ASN A 152 21.97 -8.76 -17.43
C ASN A 152 23.12 -9.60 -16.87
N ARG A 153 22.81 -10.62 -16.06
CA ARG A 153 23.82 -11.56 -15.57
C ARG A 153 24.48 -12.32 -16.72
N ASP A 154 23.71 -12.79 -17.69
CA ASP A 154 24.24 -13.50 -18.86
C ASP A 154 25.15 -12.60 -19.70
N ILE A 155 24.76 -11.35 -19.95
CA ILE A 155 25.59 -10.36 -20.66
C ILE A 155 26.89 -10.12 -19.90
N LEU A 156 26.84 -9.92 -18.57
CA LEU A 156 28.05 -9.71 -17.76
C LEU A 156 28.98 -10.92 -17.79
N VAL A 157 28.45 -12.14 -17.78
CA VAL A 157 29.25 -13.37 -17.89
C VAL A 157 29.93 -13.46 -19.27
N VAL A 158 29.21 -13.15 -20.34
CA VAL A 158 29.78 -13.17 -21.70
C VAL A 158 30.87 -12.12 -21.86
N VAL A 159 30.61 -10.88 -21.43
CA VAL A 159 31.60 -9.78 -21.47
C VAL A 159 32.82 -10.14 -20.62
N HIS A 160 32.62 -10.66 -19.41
CA HIS A 160 33.72 -11.10 -18.54
C HIS A 160 34.58 -12.18 -19.21
N ASN A 161 33.96 -13.18 -19.83
CA ASN A 161 34.67 -14.24 -20.54
C ASN A 161 35.44 -13.71 -21.76
N GLN A 162 34.89 -12.73 -22.49
CA GLN A 162 35.59 -12.09 -23.60
C GLN A 162 36.80 -11.27 -23.14
N VAL A 163 36.63 -10.47 -22.07
CA VAL A 163 37.73 -9.71 -21.46
C VAL A 163 38.83 -10.64 -20.95
N LYS A 164 38.44 -11.74 -20.27
CA LYS A 164 39.40 -12.74 -19.79
C LYS A 164 40.17 -13.38 -20.95
N ARG A 165 39.50 -13.78 -22.04
CA ARG A 165 40.16 -14.31 -23.24
C ARG A 165 41.15 -13.33 -23.86
N LEU A 166 40.80 -12.05 -23.95
CA LEU A 166 41.71 -11.02 -24.45
C LEU A 166 42.92 -10.86 -23.52
N SER A 167 42.69 -10.81 -22.21
CA SER A 167 43.75 -10.74 -21.20
C SER A 167 44.71 -11.93 -21.29
N ASP A 168 44.18 -13.15 -21.39
CA ASP A 168 44.99 -14.38 -21.48
C ASP A 168 45.83 -14.39 -22.78
N ARG A 169 45.28 -13.91 -23.90
CA ARG A 169 46.01 -13.77 -25.17
C ARG A 169 47.11 -12.69 -25.11
N LEU A 170 46.84 -11.56 -24.47
CA LEU A 170 47.84 -10.51 -24.23
C LEU A 170 48.98 -10.99 -23.33
N ALA A 171 48.66 -11.77 -22.29
CA ALA A 171 49.66 -12.35 -21.38
C ALA A 171 50.51 -13.44 -22.07
N GLY A 172 49.95 -14.14 -23.06
CA GLY A 172 50.64 -15.15 -23.87
C GLY A 172 51.66 -14.58 -24.88
N GLY A 173 51.76 -13.25 -25.02
CA GLY A 173 52.69 -12.60 -25.94
C GLY A 173 52.28 -12.65 -27.41
N ASP A 174 51.04 -13.05 -27.71
CA ASP A 174 50.50 -13.04 -29.07
C ASP A 174 50.33 -11.59 -29.57
N VAL A 175 50.81 -11.30 -30.78
CA VAL A 175 50.53 -10.03 -31.47
C VAL A 175 49.06 -10.03 -31.87
N ILE A 176 48.22 -9.42 -31.05
CA ILE A 176 46.80 -9.22 -31.38
C ILE A 176 46.72 -8.27 -32.58
N ALA A 177 46.19 -8.75 -33.70
CA ALA A 177 45.89 -7.91 -34.85
C ALA A 177 44.84 -6.85 -34.43
N ARG A 178 45.04 -5.59 -34.84
CA ARG A 178 44.07 -4.50 -34.56
C ARG A 178 42.66 -4.86 -35.02
N ALA A 179 42.53 -5.63 -36.10
CA ALA A 179 41.26 -6.13 -36.62
C ALA A 179 40.50 -7.01 -35.60
N ASP A 180 41.19 -7.95 -34.93
CA ASP A 180 40.58 -8.83 -33.91
C ASP A 180 40.13 -8.04 -32.67
N LEU A 181 40.89 -6.99 -32.30
CA LEU A 181 40.54 -6.12 -31.18
C LEU A 181 39.30 -5.27 -31.52
N GLU A 182 39.24 -4.73 -32.73
CA GLU A 182 38.07 -3.98 -33.23
C GLU A 182 36.84 -4.88 -33.34
N GLU A 183 36.98 -6.12 -33.79
CA GLU A 183 35.90 -7.10 -33.83
C GLU A 183 35.38 -7.43 -32.42
N ALA A 184 36.27 -7.67 -31.46
CA ALA A 184 35.88 -7.92 -30.07
C ALA A 184 35.18 -6.71 -29.43
N VAL A 185 35.68 -5.49 -29.69
CA VAL A 185 35.06 -4.23 -29.21
C VAL A 185 33.70 -3.99 -29.87
N GLN A 186 33.56 -4.23 -31.18
CA GLN A 186 32.27 -4.14 -31.87
C GLN A 186 31.29 -5.20 -31.37
N ALA A 187 31.75 -6.43 -31.12
CA ALA A 187 30.91 -7.48 -30.55
C ALA A 187 30.41 -7.11 -29.15
N MET A 188 31.28 -6.59 -28.28
CA MET A 188 30.89 -6.09 -26.96
C MET A 188 29.92 -4.91 -27.06
N ARG A 189 30.17 -3.96 -27.96
CA ARG A 189 29.29 -2.80 -28.19
C ARG A 189 27.91 -3.23 -28.68
N THR A 190 27.86 -4.17 -29.62
CA THR A 190 26.59 -4.70 -30.15
C THR A 190 25.81 -5.46 -29.08
N GLN A 191 26.50 -6.15 -28.16
CA GLN A 191 25.85 -6.79 -27.01
C GLN A 191 25.37 -5.79 -25.96
N LEU A 192 26.11 -4.70 -25.73
CA LEU A 192 25.70 -3.60 -24.85
C LEU A 192 24.52 -2.79 -25.43
N GLU A 193 24.51 -2.51 -26.72
CA GLU A 193 23.39 -1.82 -27.40
C GLU A 193 22.12 -2.67 -27.45
N LYS A 194 22.24 -4.00 -27.36
CA LYS A 194 21.12 -4.92 -27.18
C LYS A 194 20.64 -5.04 -25.73
N ALA A 195 21.36 -4.47 -24.76
CA ALA A 195 20.85 -4.35 -23.41
C ALA A 195 19.77 -3.27 -23.39
N PRO A 196 18.60 -3.52 -22.76
CA PRO A 196 17.63 -2.45 -22.56
C PRO A 196 18.32 -1.37 -21.74
N GLU A 197 18.14 -0.10 -22.14
CA GLU A 197 18.69 1.04 -21.40
C GLU A 197 18.47 0.81 -19.92
N LEU A 198 19.58 0.72 -19.17
CA LEU A 198 19.55 0.88 -17.73
C LEU A 198 18.63 2.07 -17.48
N GLY A 199 17.55 1.87 -16.72
CA GLY A 199 16.59 2.90 -16.34
C GLY A 199 17.19 4.05 -15.51
N LEU A 200 18.43 4.43 -15.75
CA LEU A 200 19.00 5.74 -15.47
C LEU A 200 18.69 6.59 -16.69
N GLY A 201 17.44 7.07 -16.76
CA GLY A 201 17.02 8.03 -17.77
C GLY A 201 18.05 9.14 -17.88
N THR A 202 18.54 9.35 -19.09
CA THR A 202 19.23 10.59 -19.44
C THR A 202 18.30 11.75 -19.03
N PRO A 203 18.71 12.71 -18.18
CA PRO A 203 17.87 13.84 -17.87
C PRO A 203 17.61 14.57 -19.19
N ALA A 204 16.36 14.53 -19.64
CA ALA A 204 15.93 15.23 -20.83
C ALA A 204 16.34 16.70 -20.69
N ALA A 205 17.23 17.14 -21.57
CA ALA A 205 17.64 18.53 -21.65
C ALA A 205 16.38 19.41 -21.82
N PRO A 206 16.27 20.53 -21.09
CA PRO A 206 15.10 21.38 -21.16
C PRO A 206 14.98 21.97 -22.56
N LYS A 207 13.90 21.61 -23.26
CA LYS A 207 13.48 22.30 -24.48
C LYS A 207 13.12 23.74 -24.10
N LYS A 208 13.98 24.69 -24.45
CA LYS A 208 13.62 26.11 -24.52
C LYS A 208 12.52 26.27 -25.58
N LYS A 209 11.34 26.70 -25.16
CA LYS A 209 10.43 27.53 -25.96
C LYS A 209 10.01 28.69 -25.09
#